data_AF-A0A9J6FZ15-F1
#
_entry.id   AF-A0A9J6FZ15-F1
#
_cell.length_a   1.000
_cell.length_b   1.000
_cell.length_c   1.000
_cell.angle_alpha   90.00
_cell.angle_beta   90.00
_cell.angle_gamma   90.00
#
_symmetry.space_group_name_H-M   'P 1'
#
loop_
_entity.id
_entity.type
_entity.pdbx_description
1 polymer ?
#
loop_
_entity_poly.entity_id
_entity_poly.type
_entity_poly.pdbx_seq_one_letter_code
_entity_poly.pdbx_strand_id
1 'polypeptide(L)'
;MQLEFFEIITCYGVTSSHPHTGIYLLFQAVTGPQLPFYDLIARHPGSWHDSRIFDKSRARVLYETKRVPGLLLGDAGYACVPYLMTPLADPGAPGSPEARYATLL
;
A
#
# COMPACT_ATOMS: atom_id res chain seq x y z
N MET A 1 -8.06 13.94 -18.00
CA MET A 1 -7.86 12.60 -17.42
C MET A 1 -7.69 12.82 -15.93
N GLN A 2 -8.69 12.45 -15.12
CA GLN A 2 -8.55 12.50 -13.66
C GLN A 2 -7.54 11.41 -13.26
N LEU A 3 -6.51 11.79 -12.52
CA LEU A 3 -5.60 10.84 -11.90
C LEU A 3 -6.36 10.20 -10.73
N GLU A 4 -6.76 8.95 -10.87
CA GLU A 4 -7.36 8.18 -9.78
C GLU A 4 -6.23 7.58 -8.94
N PHE A 5 -6.25 7.84 -7.63
CA PHE A 5 -5.26 7.30 -6.70
C PHE A 5 -5.86 6.14 -5.92
N PHE A 6 -5.07 5.08 -5.73
CA PHE A 6 -5.46 3.88 -5.00
C PHE A 6 -4.50 3.67 -3.85
N GLU A 7 -4.98 3.40 -2.64
CA GLU A 7 -4.12 3.19 -1.49
C GLU A 7 -3.78 1.71 -1.33
N ILE A 8 -2.51 1.44 -1.03
CA ILE A 8 -2.08 0.13 -0.54
C ILE A 8 -2.08 0.19 0.99
N ILE A 9 -3.05 -0.48 1.60
CA ILE A 9 -3.13 -0.59 3.06
C ILE A 9 -2.52 -1.93 3.47
N THR A 10 -1.46 -1.89 4.28
CA THR A 10 -0.93 -3.08 4.95
C THR A 10 -1.38 -3.13 6.40
N CYS A 11 -2.15 -4.17 6.76
CA CYS A 11 -2.57 -4.40 8.15
C CYS A 11 -1.80 -5.59 8.76
N TYR A 12 -1.31 -5.38 9.97
CA TYR A 12 -0.67 -6.40 10.80
C TYR A 12 -1.66 -6.94 11.85
N GLY A 13 -2.04 -8.23 11.76
CA GLY A 13 -2.45 -9.01 12.94
C GLY A 13 -3.82 -9.72 12.93
N VAL A 14 -3.83 -10.96 13.45
CA VAL A 14 -4.86 -11.60 14.31
C VAL A 14 -4.16 -12.71 15.09
N THR A 15 -4.20 -12.68 16.44
CA THR A 15 -3.65 -13.74 17.29
C THR A 15 -4.63 -14.91 17.39
N SER A 16 -4.15 -16.15 17.18
CA SER A 16 -4.88 -17.35 17.63
C SER A 16 -4.69 -17.48 19.14
N SER A 17 -5.77 -17.82 19.86
CA SER A 17 -5.93 -17.83 21.33
C SER A 17 -5.09 -18.86 22.10
N HIS A 18 -3.98 -19.37 21.54
CA HIS A 18 -3.08 -20.26 22.25
C HIS A 18 -1.98 -19.46 22.98
N PRO A 19 -1.80 -19.65 24.31
CA PRO A 19 -1.05 -18.75 25.18
C PRO A 19 0.47 -18.65 24.93
N HIS A 20 1.03 -19.37 23.95
CA HIS A 20 2.47 -19.41 23.71
C HIS A 20 2.91 -19.27 22.23
N THR A 21 1.98 -19.09 21.28
CA THR A 21 2.33 -18.93 19.84
C THR A 21 1.30 -18.06 19.12
N GLY A 22 1.59 -16.76 18.98
CA GLY A 22 0.83 -15.89 18.09
C GLY A 22 1.20 -16.17 16.63
N ILE A 23 0.23 -16.52 15.79
CA ILE A 23 0.39 -16.48 14.34
C ILE A 23 0.00 -15.07 13.91
N TYR A 24 0.86 -14.38 13.19
CA TYR A 24 0.54 -13.09 12.59
C TYR A 24 0.13 -13.33 11.13
N LEU A 25 -0.90 -12.63 10.66
CA LEU A 25 -1.27 -12.58 9.23
C LEU A 25 -1.02 -11.17 8.72
N LEU A 26 -0.45 -11.10 7.53
CA LEU A 26 -0.25 -9.87 6.78
C LEU A 26 -1.29 -9.79 5.69
N PHE A 27 -1.99 -8.66 5.66
CA PHE A 27 -2.98 -8.34 4.65
C PHE A 27 -2.48 -7.20 3.78
N GLN A 28 -2.58 -7.36 2.47
CA GLN A 28 -2.50 -6.24 1.53
C GLN A 28 -3.90 -5.98 1.00
N ALA A 29 -4.34 -4.73 1.07
CA ALA A 29 -5.54 -4.27 0.40
C ALA A 29 -5.19 -3.16 -0.59
N VAL A 30 -5.84 -3.17 -1.75
CA VAL A 30 -5.86 -2.02 -2.68
C VAL A 30 -7.25 -1.41 -2.61
N THR A 31 -7.35 -0.16 -2.19
CA THR A 31 -8.61 0.59 -2.10
C THR A 31 -8.60 1.74 -3.10
N GLY A 32 -9.78 2.10 -3.62
CA GLY A 32 -9.92 3.30 -4.44
C GLY A 32 -10.16 4.56 -3.60
N PRO A 33 -10.33 5.73 -4.24
CA PRO A 33 -10.45 7.02 -3.54
C PRO A 33 -11.66 7.15 -2.61
N GLN A 34 -12.72 6.35 -2.83
CA GLN A 34 -13.90 6.32 -1.95
C GLN A 34 -13.89 5.15 -0.97
N LEU A 35 -12.72 4.55 -0.75
CA LEU A 35 -12.47 3.39 0.10
C LEU A 35 -13.10 2.03 -0.33
N PRO A 36 -13.63 1.79 -1.55
CA PRO A 36 -14.00 0.43 -1.92
C PRO A 36 -12.75 -0.43 -2.15
N PHE A 37 -12.80 -1.71 -1.76
CA PHE A 37 -11.74 -2.68 -1.97
C PHE A 37 -11.74 -3.21 -3.42
N TYR A 38 -10.57 -3.20 -4.07
CA TYR A 38 -10.35 -3.73 -5.42
C TYR A 38 -9.49 -5.01 -5.42
N ASP A 39 -8.59 -5.15 -4.45
CA ASP A 39 -7.77 -6.34 -4.26
C ASP A 39 -7.52 -6.56 -2.77
N LEU A 40 -7.53 -7.82 -2.32
CA LEU A 40 -7.26 -8.21 -0.94
C LEU A 40 -6.46 -9.51 -0.92
N ILE A 41 -5.29 -9.51 -0.29
CA ILE A 41 -4.44 -10.69 -0.10
C ILE A 41 -4.32 -10.96 1.39
N ALA A 42 -4.72 -12.16 1.83
CA ALA A 42 -4.86 -12.55 3.24
C ALA A 42 -4.15 -13.90 3.56
N ARG A 43 -2.91 -14.06 3.13
CA ARG A 43 -2.25 -15.39 3.11
C ARG A 43 -0.82 -15.44 3.63
N HIS A 44 -0.25 -14.31 4.03
CA HIS A 44 1.16 -14.23 4.38
C HIS A 44 1.36 -14.34 5.90
N PRO A 45 2.08 -15.35 6.41
CA PRO A 45 2.44 -15.42 7.82
C PRO A 45 3.37 -14.25 8.19
N GLY A 46 3.22 -13.71 9.41
CA GLY A 46 3.60 -12.32 9.73
C GLY A 46 5.06 -12.05 10.02
N SER A 47 5.90 -12.39 9.06
CA SER A 47 7.30 -11.99 8.98
C SER A 47 7.69 -11.53 7.57
N TRP A 48 6.72 -11.31 6.68
CA TRP A 48 6.98 -10.77 5.35
C TRP A 48 6.99 -9.24 5.39
N HIS A 49 7.89 -8.63 4.61
CA HIS A 49 7.84 -7.20 4.35
C HIS A 49 6.72 -6.89 3.35
N ASP A 50 6.07 -5.74 3.54
CA ASP A 50 4.92 -5.29 2.75
C ASP A 50 5.27 -5.15 1.27
N SER A 51 6.45 -4.58 1.00
CA SER A 51 7.04 -4.52 -0.34
C SER A 51 7.16 -5.90 -1.01
N ARG A 52 7.52 -6.94 -0.26
CA ARG A 52 7.64 -8.32 -0.76
C ARG A 52 6.28 -8.97 -1.03
N ILE A 53 5.23 -8.56 -0.31
CA ILE A 53 3.86 -9.00 -0.59
C ILE A 53 3.38 -8.35 -1.89
N PHE A 54 3.57 -7.03 -2.04
CA PHE A 54 3.24 -6.32 -3.26
C PHE A 54 4.00 -6.83 -4.48
N ASP A 55 5.29 -7.09 -4.36
CA ASP A 55 6.11 -7.63 -5.46
C ASP A 55 5.59 -8.96 -6.00
N LYS A 56 4.88 -9.72 -5.15
CA LYS A 56 4.25 -11.00 -5.53
C LYS A 56 2.73 -10.91 -5.70
N SER A 57 2.18 -9.70 -5.71
CA SER A 57 0.75 -9.45 -5.84
C SER A 57 0.32 -9.44 -7.30
N ARG A 58 -0.97 -9.73 -7.54
CA ARG A 58 -1.59 -9.50 -8.85
C ARG A 58 -1.64 -8.00 -9.17
N ALA A 59 -1.84 -7.16 -8.15
CA ALA A 59 -1.85 -5.71 -8.30
C ALA A 59 -0.58 -5.21 -8.99
N ARG A 60 0.62 -5.63 -8.55
CA ARG A 60 1.87 -5.23 -9.21
C ARG A 60 1.86 -5.52 -10.71
N VAL A 61 1.50 -6.74 -11.12
CA VAL A 61 1.45 -7.11 -12.54
C VAL A 61 0.47 -6.22 -13.32
N LEU A 62 -0.71 -5.95 -12.75
CA LEU A 62 -1.73 -5.13 -13.40
C LEU A 62 -1.30 -3.67 -13.60
N TYR A 63 -0.64 -3.06 -12.62
CA TYR A 63 -0.14 -1.69 -12.72
C TYR A 63 1.10 -1.60 -13.61
N GLU A 64 2.03 -2.55 -13.51
CA GLU A 64 3.23 -2.60 -14.35
C GLU A 64 2.89 -2.80 -15.84
N THR A 65 1.85 -3.60 -16.13
CA THR A 65 1.35 -3.80 -17.50
C THR A 65 0.29 -2.79 -17.94
N LYS A 66 0.04 -1.74 -17.14
CA LYS A 66 -0.91 -0.65 -17.42
C LYS A 66 -2.33 -1.14 -17.74
N ARG A 67 -2.76 -2.22 -17.08
CA ARG A 67 -4.10 -2.83 -17.22
C ARG A 67 -5.15 -2.17 -16.33
N VAL A 68 -4.72 -1.46 -15.30
CA VAL A 68 -5.57 -0.71 -14.37
C VAL A 68 -5.18 0.77 -14.48
N PRO A 69 -6.15 1.68 -14.65
CA PRO A 69 -5.87 3.11 -14.63
C PRO A 69 -5.58 3.60 -13.21
N GLY A 70 -4.83 4.69 -13.11
CA GLY A 70 -4.53 5.33 -11.83
C GLY A 70 -3.13 5.01 -11.29
N LEU A 71 -2.85 5.58 -10.13
CA LEU A 71 -1.58 5.45 -9.41
C LEU A 71 -1.82 4.84 -8.05
N LEU A 72 -0.91 3.99 -7.61
CA LEU A 72 -0.91 3.49 -6.24
C LEU A 72 -0.23 4.51 -5.32
N LEU A 73 -0.75 4.65 -4.11
CA LEU A 73 -0.18 5.36 -2.98
C LEU A 73 0.21 4.30 -1.95
N GLY A 74 1.51 4.09 -1.77
CA GLY A 74 2.06 3.16 -0.78
C GLY A 74 2.65 3.91 0.41
N ASP A 75 2.86 3.21 1.52
CA ASP A 75 3.63 3.74 2.64
C ASP A 75 5.12 3.98 2.31
N ALA A 76 5.86 4.56 3.25
CA ALA A 76 7.28 4.89 3.09
C ALA A 76 8.21 3.66 2.92
N GLY A 77 7.71 2.43 3.17
CA GLY A 77 8.43 1.18 2.99
C GLY A 77 8.39 0.62 1.56
N TYR A 78 7.59 1.22 0.67
CA TYR A 78 7.53 0.85 -0.75
C TYR A 78 8.56 1.61 -1.60
N ALA A 79 8.87 1.05 -2.77
CA ALA A 79 9.68 1.76 -3.77
C ALA A 79 8.81 2.76 -4.54
N CYS A 80 9.32 3.99 -4.73
CA CYS A 80 8.69 4.97 -5.62
C CYS A 80 9.00 4.61 -7.09
N VAL A 81 8.00 4.09 -7.81
CA VAL A 81 8.11 3.64 -9.21
C VAL A 81 6.97 4.26 -10.04
N PRO A 82 6.98 4.20 -11.39
CA PRO A 82 6.06 4.98 -12.24
C PRO A 82 4.55 4.81 -12.00
N TYR A 83 4.13 3.78 -11.26
CA TYR A 83 2.74 3.49 -10.93
C TYR A 83 2.48 3.37 -9.42
N LEU A 84 3.49 3.61 -8.57
CA LEU A 84 3.40 3.55 -7.12
C LEU A 84 4.21 4.71 -6.52
N MET A 85 3.49 5.68 -5.98
CA MET A 85 4.06 6.82 -5.29
C MET A 85 4.09 6.55 -3.78
N THR A 86 5.13 7.05 -3.13
CA THR A 86 5.27 6.98 -1.67
C THR A 86 5.32 8.40 -1.10
N PRO A 87 4.76 8.64 0.11
CA PRO A 87 4.90 9.89 0.82
C PRO A 87 6.37 10.33 0.92
N LEU A 88 6.60 11.65 0.90
CA LEU A 88 7.91 12.20 1.21
C LEU A 88 8.19 12.02 2.70
N ALA A 89 9.39 11.53 3.04
CA ALA A 89 9.80 11.32 4.43
C ALA A 89 9.94 12.64 5.21
N ASP A 90 10.33 13.71 4.52
CA ASP A 90 10.35 15.08 5.04
C ASP A 90 9.50 15.98 4.12
N PRO A 91 8.33 16.45 4.58
CA PRO A 91 7.48 17.36 3.82
C PRO A 91 8.07 18.77 3.67
N GLY A 92 9.17 19.10 4.35
CA GLY A 92 9.79 20.41 4.27
C GLY A 92 8.94 21.51 4.91
N ALA A 93 9.11 22.75 4.43
CA ALA A 93 8.47 23.91 5.03
C ALA A 93 6.93 23.92 4.81
N PRO A 94 6.14 24.37 5.80
CA PRO A 94 4.69 24.51 5.64
C PRO A 94 4.31 25.30 4.39
N GLY A 95 3.44 24.74 3.56
CA GLY A 95 2.94 25.37 2.33
C GLY A 95 3.80 25.12 1.08
N SER A 96 4.93 24.42 1.20
CA SER A 96 5.70 23.97 0.04
C SER A 96 4.95 22.89 -0.78
N PRO A 97 5.32 22.66 -2.04
CA PRO A 97 4.79 21.55 -2.85
C PRO A 97 4.92 20.18 -2.16
N GLU A 98 6.03 19.96 -1.46
CA GLU A 98 6.35 18.75 -0.71
C GLU A 98 5.39 18.55 0.46
N ALA A 99 5.12 19.61 1.23
CA ALA A 99 4.18 19.56 2.34
C ALA A 99 2.75 19.28 1.86
N ARG A 100 2.34 19.90 0.74
CA ARG A 100 1.02 19.66 0.14
C ARG A 100 0.84 18.22 -0.31
N TYR A 101 1.89 17.62 -0.87
CA TYR A 101 1.86 16.22 -1.29
C TYR A 101 1.71 15.28 -0.10
N ALA A 102 2.43 15.53 1.00
CA ALA A 102 2.33 14.70 2.22
C ALA A 102 0.98 14.82 2.95
N THR A 103 0.20 15.88 2.71
CA THR A 103 -1.12 16.07 3.36
C THR A 103 -2.28 15.46 2.54
N LEU A 104 -2.01 14.96 1.33
CA LEU A 104 -3.00 14.29 0.47
C LEU A 104 -3.07 12.77 0.69
N LEU A 105 -2.24 12.28 1.61
CA LEU A 105 -2.12 10.91 2.11
C LEU A 105 -2.61 10.88 3.56
#